data_AF-A0A3M2DZA0-F1
#
_entry.id   AF-A0A3M2DZA0-F1
#
_cell.length_a   1.000
_cell.length_b   1.000
_cell.length_c   1.000
_cell.angle_alpha   90.00
_cell.angle_beta   90.00
_cell.angle_gamma   90.00
#
_symmetry.space_group_name_H-M   'P 1'
#
loop_
_entity.id
_entity.type
_entity.pdbx_description
1 polymer ?
#
loop_
_entity_poly.entity_id
_entity_poly.type
_entity_poly.pdbx_seq_one_letter_code
_entity_poly.pdbx_strand_id
1 'polypeptide(L)'
;MRRVRRIRRRRADRRGGDRTRRRVHAVGAGDAAVTAPVQRTSATIAAVLQSDPVTRPAALALIALVTTVAPLRRAAGDPAVPPSPAAGATAARPPARHLVAVLPFTVSDGSLSLYSRAAATALARALGGAPGIRARALSLDDPVPVDVALVVDGRLVGGSRGAVAVHLSVRDPETGATVATVATATAPRDELDALVDRAAARLRRPLRAALAARERRRAARRQPIRLPPTVVRLRGAGPPVAAAPPLVVWPAAGAAVGGAVDIAPLATDAAAEIAARLGFRPVAAGRPVPEPGAPPSPAEVAARVAAVGARGALWLRVQDVTFGWAGVLIARGRVRVVAYGPDGRVRFDRVARTDTIVGSRGDRHTAVARMVLAQVADIAVAALDDVMAP
;
A
#
# COMPACT_ATOMS: atom_id res chain seq x y z
N MET A 1 56.53 -11.64 42.46
CA MET A 1 56.02 -10.86 41.30
C MET A 1 54.98 -9.84 41.78
N ARG A 2 55.06 -8.61 41.25
CA ARG A 2 54.63 -7.34 41.85
C ARG A 2 53.09 -7.11 41.86
N ARG A 3 52.56 -6.62 42.99
CA ARG A 3 51.22 -6.04 43.16
C ARG A 3 51.26 -4.52 42.97
N VAL A 4 50.34 -3.96 42.17
CA VAL A 4 50.11 -2.52 41.90
C VAL A 4 48.65 -2.41 41.39
N ARG A 5 47.75 -1.47 41.72
CA ARG A 5 47.61 -0.34 42.65
C ARG A 5 46.09 -0.06 42.76
N ARG A 6 45.64 0.40 43.94
CA ARG A 6 44.34 1.09 44.16
C ARG A 6 44.40 2.51 43.57
N ILE A 7 43.30 3.01 42.99
CA ILE A 7 43.05 4.45 42.84
C ILE A 7 41.60 4.77 43.27
N ARG A 8 41.51 5.60 44.32
CA ARG A 8 40.33 6.34 44.78
C ARG A 8 40.25 7.68 44.02
N ARG A 9 39.05 8.13 43.62
CA ARG A 9 38.70 9.55 43.42
C ARG A 9 37.25 9.76 43.88
N ARG A 10 37.05 10.33 45.08
CA ARG A 10 36.76 11.75 45.39
C ARG A 10 35.44 12.25 44.81
N ARG A 11 34.42 12.25 45.68
CA ARG A 11 33.20 13.06 45.64
C ARG A 11 33.57 14.53 45.88
N ALA A 12 32.89 15.44 45.19
CA ALA A 12 32.84 16.85 45.51
C ALA A 12 31.37 17.29 45.59
N ASP A 13 31.05 17.89 46.72
CA ASP A 13 29.80 18.59 47.03
C ASP A 13 29.57 19.81 46.13
N ARG A 14 28.30 20.15 45.92
CA ARG A 14 27.82 21.54 45.94
C ARG A 14 26.30 21.60 46.18
N ARG A 15 25.95 22.06 47.39
CA ARG A 15 24.72 22.80 47.78
C ARG A 15 24.63 24.07 46.89
N GLY A 16 23.54 24.78 46.66
CA GLY A 16 22.22 24.97 47.30
C GLY A 16 21.69 26.34 46.82
N GLY A 17 20.42 26.67 47.11
CA GLY A 17 19.77 27.97 46.80
C GLY A 17 18.51 27.75 45.98
N ASP A 18 17.32 27.57 46.56
CA ASP A 18 16.49 28.43 47.44
C ASP A 18 15.67 29.48 46.68
N ARG A 19 14.45 29.62 47.19
CA ARG A 19 13.20 30.12 46.63
C ARG A 19 13.20 31.64 46.40
N THR A 20 12.36 32.09 45.47
CA THR A 20 11.39 33.17 45.77
C THR A 20 10.29 33.25 44.72
N ARG A 21 9.06 33.39 45.21
CA ARG A 21 7.83 33.69 44.47
C ARG A 21 7.88 35.15 43.97
N ARG A 22 7.36 35.40 42.76
CA ARG A 22 6.62 36.63 42.45
C ARG A 22 5.55 36.35 41.40
N ARG A 23 4.28 36.51 41.80
CA ARG A 23 3.13 36.75 40.93
C ARG A 23 3.19 38.18 40.43
N VAL A 24 3.02 38.42 39.13
CA VAL A 24 2.37 39.61 38.55
C VAL A 24 1.59 39.16 37.30
N HIS A 25 0.52 39.89 37.04
CA HIS A 25 -0.64 39.61 36.21
C HIS A 25 -0.44 39.46 34.69
N ALA A 26 -1.40 38.73 34.13
CA ALA A 26 -1.97 38.78 32.78
C ALA A 26 -1.74 40.06 31.95
N VAL A 27 -1.19 39.88 30.74
CA VAL A 27 -1.48 40.66 29.52
C VAL A 27 -1.23 39.75 28.30
N GLY A 28 -2.19 39.70 27.37
CA GLY A 28 -1.90 39.54 25.94
C GLY A 28 -1.81 38.13 25.36
N ALA A 29 -2.96 37.52 25.06
CA ALA A 29 -3.06 36.53 24.00
C ALA A 29 -2.96 37.26 22.64
N GLY A 30 -1.82 37.13 21.96
CA GLY A 30 -1.67 37.71 20.63
C GLY A 30 -0.22 37.82 20.14
N ASP A 31 0.49 36.69 20.00
CA ASP A 31 1.68 36.64 19.10
C ASP A 31 2.21 35.22 18.76
N ALA A 32 1.37 34.19 18.90
CA ALA A 32 1.78 32.80 18.62
C ALA A 32 1.81 32.44 17.11
N ALA A 33 1.41 33.35 16.22
CA ALA A 33 1.29 33.08 14.77
C ALA A 33 2.52 33.46 13.93
N VAL A 34 3.46 34.23 14.47
CA VAL A 34 4.63 34.74 13.70
C VAL A 34 5.93 33.99 14.02
N THR A 35 6.02 33.31 15.17
CA THR A 35 7.23 32.58 15.60
C THR A 35 7.30 31.12 15.15
N ALA A 36 6.16 30.48 14.84
CA ALA A 36 6.10 29.10 14.34
C ALA A 36 6.82 28.84 12.98
N PRO A 37 6.76 29.75 11.96
CA PRO A 37 7.45 29.50 10.70
C PRO A 37 8.98 29.67 10.80
N VAL A 38 9.46 30.56 11.67
CA VAL A 38 10.89 30.78 11.87
C VAL A 38 11.53 29.55 12.53
N GLN A 39 10.87 28.94 13.52
CA GLN A 39 11.39 27.72 14.18
C GLN A 39 11.42 26.49 13.26
N ARG A 40 10.45 26.33 12.36
CA ARG A 40 10.45 25.23 11.37
C ARG A 40 11.56 25.38 10.32
N THR A 41 11.87 26.61 9.93
CA THR A 41 12.93 26.89 8.95
C THR A 41 14.31 26.57 9.54
N SER A 42 14.54 26.94 10.81
CA SER A 42 15.77 26.62 11.53
C SER A 42 15.97 25.11 11.75
N ALA A 43 14.90 24.37 12.08
CA ALA A 43 14.97 22.91 12.25
C ALA A 43 15.29 22.17 10.94
N THR A 44 14.75 22.66 9.81
CA THR A 44 15.00 22.08 8.48
C THR A 44 16.43 22.32 8.01
N ILE A 45 16.98 23.52 8.28
CA ILE A 45 18.38 23.84 7.97
C ILE A 45 19.34 23.00 8.84
N ALA A 46 19.04 22.83 10.13
CA ALA A 46 19.84 21.98 11.02
C ALA A 46 19.85 20.50 10.57
N ALA A 47 18.73 19.97 10.11
CA ALA A 47 18.65 18.61 9.58
C ALA A 47 19.44 18.43 8.26
N VAL A 48 19.43 19.43 7.37
CA VAL A 48 20.23 19.41 6.14
C VAL A 48 21.73 19.51 6.43
N LEU A 49 22.12 20.27 7.47
CA LEU A 49 23.51 20.34 7.92
C LEU A 49 23.99 19.04 8.59
N GLN A 50 23.11 18.14 9.01
CA GLN A 50 23.45 16.82 9.57
C GLN A 50 23.39 15.68 8.53
N SER A 51 23.02 15.97 7.29
CA SER A 51 22.97 14.96 6.21
C SER A 51 24.35 14.63 5.65
N ASP A 52 24.49 13.44 5.05
CA ASP A 52 25.72 12.96 4.44
C ASP A 52 26.27 13.96 3.40
N PRO A 53 27.61 14.10 3.29
CA PRO A 53 28.25 15.10 2.42
C PRO A 53 27.88 14.96 0.94
N VAL A 54 27.46 13.76 0.52
CA VAL A 54 27.01 13.45 -0.85
C VAL A 54 25.61 14.01 -1.14
N THR A 55 24.71 14.02 -0.16
CA THR A 55 23.32 14.50 -0.31
C THR A 55 23.13 16.00 -0.03
N ARG A 56 24.09 16.60 0.68
CA ARG A 56 24.06 18.01 1.09
C ARG A 56 23.91 19.03 -0.06
N PRO A 57 24.60 18.92 -1.21
CA PRO A 57 24.48 19.92 -2.27
C PRO A 57 23.09 19.93 -2.93
N ALA A 58 22.44 18.76 -3.08
CA ALA A 58 21.09 18.67 -3.63
C ALA A 58 20.03 19.27 -2.69
N ALA A 59 20.17 19.05 -1.37
CA ALA A 59 19.28 19.63 -0.37
C ALA A 59 19.40 21.16 -0.29
N LEU A 60 20.61 21.71 -0.41
CA LEU A 60 20.84 23.15 -0.44
C LEU A 60 20.26 23.80 -1.71
N ALA A 61 20.38 23.16 -2.87
CA ALA A 61 19.79 23.64 -4.11
C ALA A 61 18.25 23.71 -4.05
N LEU A 62 17.62 22.73 -3.40
CA LEU A 62 16.17 22.70 -3.22
C LEU A 62 15.68 23.82 -2.29
N ILE A 63 16.40 24.09 -1.19
CA ILE A 63 16.08 25.19 -0.27
C ILE A 63 16.18 26.54 -1.00
N ALA A 64 17.26 26.75 -1.76
CA ALA A 64 17.46 27.97 -2.53
C ALA A 64 16.32 28.24 -3.54
N LEU A 65 15.85 27.18 -4.22
CA LEU A 65 14.73 27.25 -5.16
C LEU A 65 13.40 27.60 -4.48
N VAL A 66 13.11 27.01 -3.33
CA VAL A 66 11.87 27.28 -2.58
C VAL A 66 11.86 28.71 -2.03
N THR A 67 13.00 29.22 -1.56
CA THR A 67 13.10 30.59 -1.04
C THR A 67 13.02 31.67 -2.12
N THR A 68 13.41 31.37 -3.37
CA THR A 68 13.38 32.32 -4.48
C THR A 68 12.04 32.37 -5.23
N VAL A 69 11.31 31.24 -5.33
CA VAL A 69 10.05 31.18 -6.10
C VAL A 69 8.83 31.66 -5.29
N ALA A 70 8.84 31.51 -3.97
CA ALA A 70 7.73 31.91 -3.10
C ALA A 70 7.37 33.42 -3.15
N PRO A 71 8.32 34.38 -3.18
CA PRO A 71 7.98 35.80 -3.27
C PRO A 71 7.48 36.25 -4.65
N LEU A 72 7.91 35.60 -5.75
CA LEU A 72 7.47 35.95 -7.11
C LEU A 72 5.98 35.67 -7.35
N ARG A 73 5.40 34.71 -6.62
CA ARG A 73 3.97 34.36 -6.73
C ARG A 73 3.03 35.31 -5.97
N ARG A 74 3.56 36.16 -5.08
CA ARG A 74 2.79 37.20 -4.37
C ARG A 74 2.79 38.55 -5.10
N ALA A 75 3.75 38.79 -6.00
CA ALA A 75 3.86 40.04 -6.75
C ALA A 75 3.01 40.06 -8.03
N ALA A 76 2.57 38.89 -8.52
CA ALA A 76 1.63 38.80 -9.64
C ALA A 76 0.19 38.87 -9.11
N GLY A 77 -0.37 40.08 -9.03
CA GLY A 77 -1.72 40.34 -8.56
C GLY A 77 -2.80 39.56 -9.33
N ASP A 78 -3.81 39.10 -8.59
CA ASP A 78 -5.02 38.44 -9.12
C ASP A 78 -5.79 39.40 -10.05
N PRO A 79 -6.04 39.03 -11.33
CA PRO A 79 -7.06 39.71 -12.10
C PRO A 79 -8.44 39.33 -11.53
N ALA A 80 -9.26 40.37 -11.31
CA ALA A 80 -10.62 40.26 -10.78
C ALA A 80 -11.44 39.16 -11.49
N VAL A 81 -11.93 38.22 -10.70
CA VAL A 81 -12.86 37.17 -11.13
C VAL A 81 -14.22 37.81 -11.43
N PRO A 82 -14.75 37.74 -12.66
CA PRO A 82 -16.09 38.25 -12.94
C PRO A 82 -17.15 37.41 -12.17
N PRO A 83 -18.29 38.02 -11.77
CA PRO A 83 -19.34 37.32 -11.05
C PRO A 83 -19.89 36.15 -11.86
N SER A 84 -19.93 34.99 -11.22
CA SER A 84 -20.43 33.74 -11.74
C SER A 84 -21.91 33.87 -12.15
N PRO A 85 -22.28 33.61 -13.42
CA PRO A 85 -23.68 33.59 -13.81
C PRO A 85 -24.39 32.39 -13.17
N ALA A 86 -25.66 32.62 -12.88
CA ALA A 86 -26.55 31.83 -12.06
C ALA A 86 -26.66 30.33 -12.40
N ALA A 87 -27.00 29.57 -11.35
CA ALA A 87 -27.47 28.20 -11.36
C ALA A 87 -28.54 27.94 -12.44
N GLY A 88 -28.33 26.93 -13.27
CA GLY A 88 -29.32 26.56 -14.29
C GLY A 88 -28.92 25.49 -15.31
N ALA A 89 -27.70 24.95 -15.26
CA ALA A 89 -27.34 23.80 -16.09
C ALA A 89 -26.51 22.81 -15.27
N THR A 90 -27.14 21.72 -14.84
CA THR A 90 -26.46 20.52 -14.38
C THR A 90 -25.74 19.93 -15.60
N ALA A 91 -24.58 20.50 -15.95
CA ALA A 91 -23.77 19.99 -17.05
C ALA A 91 -23.53 18.51 -16.77
N ALA A 92 -24.06 17.66 -17.66
CA ALA A 92 -24.00 16.22 -17.52
C ALA A 92 -22.53 15.84 -17.28
N ARG A 93 -22.24 15.38 -16.06
CA ARG A 93 -20.89 15.00 -15.67
C ARG A 93 -20.41 13.98 -16.70
N PRO A 94 -19.30 14.22 -17.42
CA PRO A 94 -18.85 13.30 -18.44
C PRO A 94 -18.69 11.91 -17.82
N PRO A 95 -19.12 10.83 -18.50
CA PRO A 95 -19.06 9.50 -17.95
C PRO A 95 -17.64 9.21 -17.47
N ALA A 96 -17.52 8.67 -16.27
CA ALA A 96 -16.23 8.36 -15.68
C ALA A 96 -15.45 7.45 -16.63
N ARG A 97 -14.32 7.96 -17.15
CA ARG A 97 -13.47 7.19 -18.06
C ARG A 97 -12.52 6.33 -17.23
N HIS A 98 -12.55 5.01 -17.44
CA HIS A 98 -11.61 4.11 -16.81
C HIS A 98 -10.24 4.22 -17.47
N LEU A 99 -9.20 4.48 -16.68
CA LEU A 99 -7.82 4.43 -17.17
C LEU A 99 -7.37 2.98 -17.30
N VAL A 100 -6.91 2.57 -18.48
CA VAL A 100 -6.30 1.26 -18.74
C VAL A 100 -4.84 1.48 -19.11
N ALA A 101 -3.92 0.90 -18.35
CA ALA A 101 -2.51 0.96 -18.68
C ALA A 101 -2.17 -0.16 -19.67
N VAL A 102 -1.38 0.14 -20.69
CA VAL A 102 -0.82 -0.84 -21.61
C VAL A 102 0.69 -0.86 -21.42
N LEU A 103 1.24 -1.99 -21.01
CA LEU A 103 2.68 -2.12 -20.81
C LEU A 103 3.39 -2.38 -22.14
N PRO A 104 4.71 -2.11 -22.24
CA PRO A 104 5.48 -2.53 -23.40
C PRO A 104 5.36 -4.03 -23.59
N PHE A 105 5.31 -4.51 -24.83
CA PHE A 105 5.17 -5.94 -25.07
C PHE A 105 6.43 -6.70 -24.67
N THR A 106 6.26 -7.86 -24.05
CA THR A 106 7.34 -8.85 -23.96
C THR A 106 7.56 -9.51 -25.32
N VAL A 107 8.76 -9.97 -25.61
CA VAL A 107 9.09 -10.57 -26.91
C VAL A 107 9.71 -11.94 -26.69
N SER A 108 9.32 -12.93 -27.49
CA SER A 108 9.97 -14.26 -27.45
C SER A 108 11.24 -14.31 -28.30
N ASP A 109 11.39 -13.39 -29.25
CA ASP A 109 12.52 -13.25 -30.15
C ASP A 109 13.11 -11.84 -29.99
N GLY A 110 14.43 -11.75 -29.83
CA GLY A 110 15.15 -10.48 -29.71
C GLY A 110 14.96 -9.56 -30.91
N SER A 111 14.73 -10.11 -32.10
CA SER A 111 14.43 -9.33 -33.32
C SER A 111 13.16 -8.49 -33.20
N LEU A 112 12.24 -8.88 -32.32
CA LEU A 112 10.96 -8.19 -32.11
C LEU A 112 11.03 -7.08 -31.05
N SER A 113 12.15 -6.97 -30.32
CA SER A 113 12.31 -6.01 -29.22
C SER A 113 12.05 -4.56 -29.64
N LEU A 114 12.46 -4.18 -30.85
CA LEU A 114 12.26 -2.86 -31.43
C LEU A 114 10.78 -2.49 -31.61
N TYR A 115 9.89 -3.47 -31.76
CA TYR A 115 8.46 -3.25 -31.96
C TYR A 115 7.66 -3.20 -30.66
N SER A 116 8.26 -3.57 -29.52
CA SER A 116 7.57 -3.69 -28.24
C SER A 116 6.78 -2.43 -27.83
N ARG A 117 7.44 -1.27 -27.89
CA ARG A 117 6.87 0.03 -27.51
C ARG A 117 5.89 0.55 -28.56
N ALA A 118 6.18 0.33 -29.83
CA ALA A 118 5.30 0.72 -30.94
C ALA A 118 3.97 -0.06 -30.85
N ALA A 119 4.03 -1.38 -30.66
CA ALA A 119 2.86 -2.24 -30.49
C ALA A 119 2.01 -1.84 -29.27
N ALA A 120 2.65 -1.53 -28.13
CA ALA A 120 1.94 -1.01 -26.94
C ALA A 120 1.24 0.32 -27.21
N THR A 121 1.88 1.23 -27.94
CA THR A 121 1.31 2.53 -28.30
C THR A 121 0.14 2.39 -29.28
N ALA A 122 0.27 1.54 -30.29
CA ALA A 122 -0.80 1.21 -31.22
C ALA A 122 -2.00 0.58 -30.49
N LEU A 123 -1.74 -0.40 -29.61
CA LEU A 123 -2.79 -1.02 -28.80
C LEU A 123 -3.51 -0.02 -27.90
N ALA A 124 -2.77 0.86 -27.22
CA ALA A 124 -3.37 1.92 -26.39
C ALA A 124 -4.25 2.86 -27.23
N ARG A 125 -3.82 3.25 -28.43
CA ARG A 125 -4.62 4.06 -29.35
C ARG A 125 -5.89 3.32 -29.77
N ALA A 126 -5.78 2.07 -30.19
CA ALA A 126 -6.89 1.24 -30.64
C ALA A 126 -7.94 0.95 -29.53
N LEU A 127 -7.50 0.82 -28.28
CA LEU A 127 -8.38 0.66 -27.11
C LEU A 127 -9.01 1.99 -26.67
N GLY A 128 -8.28 3.10 -26.78
CA GLY A 128 -8.74 4.44 -26.38
C GLY A 128 -9.92 4.98 -27.21
N GLY A 129 -10.20 4.40 -28.38
CA GLY A 129 -11.39 4.72 -29.18
C GLY A 129 -12.70 4.11 -28.64
N ALA A 130 -12.65 3.24 -27.63
CA ALA A 130 -13.84 2.63 -27.06
C ALA A 130 -14.53 3.55 -26.02
N PRO A 131 -15.88 3.68 -26.05
CA PRO A 131 -16.61 4.45 -25.04
C PRO A 131 -16.28 4.03 -23.61
N GLY A 132 -16.04 5.00 -22.74
CA GLY A 132 -15.74 4.79 -21.31
C GLY A 132 -14.32 4.32 -21.00
N ILE A 133 -13.45 4.13 -21.99
CA ILE A 133 -12.08 3.64 -21.79
C ILE A 133 -11.09 4.72 -22.21
N ARG A 134 -10.15 5.06 -21.31
CA ARG A 134 -8.96 5.85 -21.61
C ARG A 134 -7.77 4.91 -21.50
N ALA A 135 -7.15 4.53 -22.61
CA ALA A 135 -5.96 3.69 -22.58
C ALA A 135 -4.69 4.54 -22.69
N ARG A 136 -3.64 4.16 -21.95
CA ARG A 136 -2.33 4.84 -21.94
C ARG A 136 -1.22 3.79 -22.01
N ALA A 137 -0.32 3.92 -22.98
CA ALA A 137 0.92 3.16 -22.98
C ALA A 137 1.87 3.69 -21.90
N LEU A 138 2.45 2.80 -21.10
CA LEU A 138 3.45 3.13 -20.09
C LEU A 138 4.85 2.74 -20.58
N SER A 139 5.88 3.40 -20.06
CA SER A 139 7.26 2.96 -20.22
C SER A 139 7.56 1.81 -19.25
N LEU A 140 8.68 1.10 -19.45
CA LEU A 140 9.06 -0.01 -18.57
C LEU A 140 9.30 0.46 -17.14
N ASP A 141 9.91 1.63 -16.98
CA ASP A 141 10.34 2.17 -15.69
C ASP A 141 9.26 3.05 -15.04
N ASP A 142 8.14 3.27 -15.73
CA ASP A 142 7.04 4.08 -15.20
C ASP A 142 6.24 3.25 -14.18
N PRO A 143 6.12 3.69 -12.92
CA PRO A 143 5.24 3.02 -11.97
C PRO A 143 3.79 3.09 -12.46
N VAL A 144 3.05 1.99 -12.30
CA VAL A 144 1.64 1.94 -12.68
C VAL A 144 0.83 2.94 -11.82
N PRO A 145 0.17 3.94 -12.43
CA PRO A 145 -0.58 4.95 -11.67
C PRO A 145 -1.70 4.33 -10.82
N VAL A 146 -1.99 4.95 -9.67
CA VAL A 146 -2.94 4.46 -8.66
C VAL A 146 -4.39 4.42 -9.16
N ASP A 147 -4.72 5.29 -10.12
CA ASP A 147 -6.05 5.42 -10.73
C ASP A 147 -6.31 4.45 -11.90
N VAL A 148 -5.29 3.71 -12.35
CA VAL A 148 -5.45 2.65 -13.36
C VAL A 148 -6.50 1.63 -12.89
N ALA A 149 -7.48 1.36 -13.73
CA ALA A 149 -8.51 0.36 -13.46
C ALA A 149 -7.99 -1.05 -13.78
N LEU A 150 -7.32 -1.22 -14.92
CA LEU A 150 -6.79 -2.49 -15.42
C LEU A 150 -5.46 -2.28 -16.14
N VAL A 151 -4.61 -3.29 -16.13
CA VAL A 151 -3.33 -3.31 -16.86
C VAL A 151 -3.41 -4.34 -17.99
N VAL A 152 -2.90 -4.01 -19.16
CA VAL A 152 -2.79 -4.92 -20.30
C VAL A 152 -1.33 -5.21 -20.55
N ASP A 153 -0.96 -6.49 -20.42
CA ASP A 153 0.34 -6.99 -20.81
C ASP A 153 0.25 -7.61 -22.19
N GLY A 154 1.16 -7.21 -23.08
CA GLY A 154 1.31 -7.80 -24.39
C GLY A 154 2.52 -8.73 -24.45
N ARG A 155 2.43 -9.76 -25.31
CA ARG A 155 3.56 -10.58 -25.75
C ARG A 155 3.51 -10.72 -27.26
N LEU A 156 4.62 -10.39 -27.92
CA LEU A 156 4.87 -10.73 -29.32
C LEU A 156 5.56 -12.09 -29.36
N VAL A 157 4.94 -13.05 -30.05
CA VAL A 157 5.45 -14.40 -30.21
C VAL A 157 5.91 -14.55 -31.65
N GLY A 158 7.23 -14.67 -31.84
CA GLY A 158 7.82 -15.01 -33.14
C GLY A 158 7.53 -16.47 -33.50
N GLY A 159 7.14 -16.70 -34.76
CA GLY A 159 6.94 -18.00 -35.36
C GLY A 159 7.92 -18.27 -36.50
N SER A 160 7.75 -19.40 -37.18
CA SER A 160 8.56 -19.75 -38.35
C SER A 160 8.41 -18.73 -39.48
N ARG A 161 9.49 -18.51 -40.25
CA ARG A 161 9.49 -17.66 -41.47
C ARG A 161 9.07 -16.19 -41.22
N GLY A 162 9.39 -15.65 -40.04
CA GLY A 162 9.08 -14.26 -39.70
C GLY A 162 7.60 -13.98 -39.42
N ALA A 163 6.79 -15.02 -39.21
CA ALA A 163 5.44 -14.87 -38.71
C ALA A 163 5.45 -14.39 -37.25
N VAL A 164 4.44 -13.61 -36.85
CA VAL A 164 4.29 -13.06 -35.49
C VAL A 164 2.85 -13.26 -35.03
N ALA A 165 2.67 -13.60 -33.76
CA ALA A 165 1.37 -13.59 -33.08
C ALA A 165 1.38 -12.61 -31.90
N VAL A 166 0.21 -12.06 -31.59
CA VAL A 166 -0.02 -11.16 -30.46
C VAL A 166 -0.82 -11.90 -29.39
N HIS A 167 -0.25 -11.99 -28.19
CA HIS A 167 -0.93 -12.48 -27.00
C HIS A 167 -1.10 -11.33 -26.02
N LEU A 168 -2.32 -11.10 -25.55
CA LEU A 168 -2.67 -10.07 -24.57
C LEU A 168 -3.23 -10.72 -23.32
N SER A 169 -2.84 -10.23 -22.15
CA SER A 169 -3.46 -10.56 -20.87
C SER A 169 -3.85 -9.28 -20.15
N VAL A 170 -5.09 -9.24 -19.63
CA VAL A 170 -5.60 -8.16 -18.81
C VAL A 170 -5.49 -8.56 -17.35
N ARG A 171 -4.89 -7.71 -16.52
CA ARG A 171 -4.72 -7.91 -15.10
C ARG A 171 -5.45 -6.85 -14.29
N ASP A 172 -5.97 -7.25 -13.14
CA ASP A 172 -6.43 -6.32 -12.11
C ASP A 172 -5.22 -5.93 -11.23
N PRO A 173 -4.71 -4.69 -11.33
CA PRO A 173 -3.47 -4.28 -10.67
C PRO A 173 -3.57 -4.24 -9.14
N GLU A 174 -4.78 -4.31 -8.56
CA GLU A 174 -4.95 -4.41 -7.10
C GLU A 174 -4.80 -5.84 -6.58
N THR A 175 -5.08 -6.84 -7.42
CA THR A 175 -5.10 -8.25 -7.03
C THR A 175 -4.01 -9.08 -7.70
N GLY A 176 -3.40 -8.58 -8.78
CA GLY A 176 -2.48 -9.32 -9.64
C GLY A 176 -3.18 -10.36 -10.54
N ALA A 177 -4.47 -10.62 -10.34
CA ALA A 177 -5.21 -11.65 -11.06
C ALA A 177 -5.38 -11.29 -12.54
N THR A 178 -5.13 -12.26 -13.42
CA THR A 178 -5.48 -12.17 -14.84
C THR A 178 -6.99 -12.35 -14.99
N VAL A 179 -7.66 -11.33 -15.53
CA VAL A 179 -9.12 -11.28 -15.69
C VAL A 179 -9.58 -11.58 -17.12
N ALA A 180 -8.69 -11.50 -18.10
CA ALA A 180 -8.96 -11.88 -19.49
C ALA A 180 -7.66 -12.18 -20.23
N THR A 181 -7.72 -13.03 -21.25
CA THR A 181 -6.63 -13.28 -22.19
C THR A 181 -7.19 -13.29 -23.61
N VAL A 182 -6.37 -12.85 -24.57
CA VAL A 182 -6.69 -12.86 -26.01
C VAL A 182 -5.43 -13.25 -26.77
N ALA A 183 -5.57 -14.11 -27.78
CA ALA A 183 -4.51 -14.41 -28.73
C ALA A 183 -5.00 -14.15 -30.17
N THR A 184 -4.08 -13.73 -31.03
CA THR A 184 -4.30 -13.68 -32.48
C THR A 184 -3.75 -14.93 -33.15
N ALA A 185 -4.22 -15.20 -34.38
CA ALA A 185 -3.48 -16.08 -35.27
C ALA A 185 -2.13 -15.42 -35.63
N THR A 186 -1.18 -16.24 -36.08
CA THR A 186 0.08 -15.77 -36.64
C THR A 186 -0.18 -15.06 -37.98
N ALA A 187 0.51 -13.94 -38.22
CA ALA A 187 0.56 -13.29 -39.53
C ALA A 187 1.99 -12.80 -39.82
N PRO A 188 2.32 -12.42 -41.07
CA PRO A 188 3.60 -11.81 -41.40
C PRO A 188 3.92 -10.58 -40.52
N ARG A 189 5.22 -10.35 -40.25
CA ARG A 189 5.67 -9.27 -39.34
C ARG A 189 5.28 -7.87 -39.82
N ASP A 190 5.20 -7.64 -41.12
CA ASP A 190 4.74 -6.39 -41.73
C ASP A 190 3.24 -6.13 -41.50
N GLU A 191 2.45 -7.14 -41.13
CA GLU A 191 1.07 -6.99 -40.67
C GLU A 191 0.92 -6.73 -39.16
N LEU A 192 2.00 -6.39 -38.45
CA LEU A 192 1.96 -6.26 -36.99
C LEU A 192 0.91 -5.25 -36.50
N ASP A 193 0.75 -4.12 -37.18
CA ASP A 193 -0.26 -3.11 -36.82
C ASP A 193 -1.69 -3.67 -36.96
N ALA A 194 -1.97 -4.38 -38.06
CA ALA A 194 -3.25 -5.04 -38.28
C ALA A 194 -3.49 -6.18 -37.27
N LEU A 195 -2.45 -6.89 -36.83
CA LEU A 195 -2.54 -7.86 -35.75
C LEU A 195 -2.90 -7.20 -34.42
N VAL A 196 -2.28 -6.07 -34.09
CA VAL A 196 -2.57 -5.31 -32.86
C VAL A 196 -4.00 -4.79 -32.87
N ASP A 197 -4.50 -4.27 -34.00
CA ASP A 197 -5.88 -3.82 -34.13
C ASP A 197 -6.88 -4.97 -33.98
N ARG A 198 -6.61 -6.13 -34.61
CA ARG A 198 -7.40 -7.36 -34.43
C ARG A 198 -7.42 -7.81 -32.97
N ALA A 199 -6.27 -7.79 -32.29
CA ALA A 199 -6.16 -8.12 -30.88
C ALA A 199 -6.95 -7.14 -30.00
N ALA A 200 -6.85 -5.84 -30.27
CA ALA A 200 -7.59 -4.79 -29.58
C ALA A 200 -9.10 -4.97 -29.74
N ALA A 201 -9.58 -5.24 -30.96
CA ALA A 201 -10.98 -5.48 -31.25
C ALA A 201 -11.53 -6.68 -30.45
N ARG A 202 -10.78 -7.79 -30.41
CA ARG A 202 -11.11 -8.97 -29.61
C ARG A 202 -11.10 -8.69 -28.10
N LEU A 203 -10.20 -7.82 -27.64
CA LEU A 203 -10.05 -7.46 -26.22
C LEU A 203 -11.18 -6.56 -25.68
N ARG A 204 -11.82 -5.75 -26.53
CA ARG A 204 -12.82 -4.75 -26.11
C ARG A 204 -13.96 -5.34 -25.26
N ARG A 205 -14.53 -6.49 -25.65
CA ARG A 205 -15.65 -7.11 -24.91
C ARG A 205 -15.20 -7.66 -23.54
N PRO A 206 -14.15 -8.50 -23.43
CA PRO A 206 -13.62 -8.93 -22.14
C PRO A 206 -13.21 -7.76 -21.23
N LEU A 207 -12.58 -6.73 -21.80
CA LEU A 207 -12.12 -5.56 -21.05
C LEU A 207 -13.29 -4.80 -20.41
N ARG A 208 -14.38 -4.56 -21.15
CA ARG A 208 -15.60 -3.93 -20.60
C ARG A 208 -16.24 -4.78 -19.50
N ALA A 209 -16.31 -6.10 -19.69
CA ALA A 209 -16.86 -7.00 -18.67
C ALA A 209 -16.02 -6.97 -17.38
N ALA A 210 -14.70 -6.94 -17.50
CA ALA A 210 -13.78 -6.83 -16.36
C ALA A 210 -13.93 -5.49 -15.61
N LEU A 211 -14.06 -4.38 -16.34
CA LEU A 211 -14.30 -3.06 -15.77
C LEU A 211 -15.63 -3.03 -15.00
N ALA A 212 -16.72 -3.50 -15.60
CA ALA A 212 -18.03 -3.55 -14.94
C ALA A 212 -18.03 -4.46 -13.69
N ALA A 213 -17.35 -5.61 -13.75
CA ALA A 213 -17.19 -6.48 -12.58
C ALA A 213 -16.44 -5.79 -11.44
N ARG A 214 -15.40 -5.03 -11.76
CA ARG A 214 -14.61 -4.26 -10.79
C ARG A 214 -15.41 -3.12 -10.17
N GLU A 215 -16.19 -2.39 -10.96
CA GLU A 215 -17.10 -1.37 -10.43
C GLU A 215 -18.12 -1.96 -9.46
N ARG A 216 -18.74 -3.11 -9.79
CA ARG A 216 -19.65 -3.82 -8.87
C ARG A 216 -18.96 -4.19 -7.56
N ARG A 217 -17.73 -4.71 -7.61
CA ARG A 217 -16.95 -5.01 -6.40
C ARG A 217 -16.66 -3.77 -5.57
N ARG A 218 -16.31 -2.65 -6.21
CA ARG A 218 -16.06 -1.38 -5.53
C ARG A 218 -17.34 -0.80 -4.93
N ALA A 219 -18.47 -0.88 -5.63
CA ALA A 219 -19.76 -0.46 -5.13
C ALA A 219 -20.19 -1.30 -3.92
N ALA A 220 -20.04 -2.62 -3.97
CA ALA A 220 -20.32 -3.51 -2.85
C ALA A 220 -19.47 -3.19 -1.61
N ARG A 221 -18.19 -2.86 -1.79
CA ARG A 221 -17.30 -2.43 -0.69
C ARG A 221 -17.65 -1.04 -0.13
N ARG A 222 -18.23 -0.16 -0.95
CA ARG A 222 -18.62 1.20 -0.55
C ARG A 222 -20.01 1.26 0.07
N GLN A 223 -20.85 0.25 -0.12
CA GLN A 223 -22.12 0.21 0.58
C GLN A 223 -21.83 0.24 2.08
N PRO A 224 -22.28 1.27 2.81
CA PRO A 224 -22.16 1.26 4.26
C PRO A 224 -22.82 -0.03 4.72
N ILE A 225 -22.14 -0.78 5.58
CA ILE A 225 -22.71 -1.97 6.21
C ILE A 225 -23.98 -1.50 6.89
N ARG A 226 -25.12 -1.67 6.22
CA ARG A 226 -26.43 -1.56 6.85
C ARG A 226 -26.47 -2.76 7.76
N LEU A 227 -26.04 -2.54 9.00
CA LEU A 227 -26.29 -3.46 10.09
C LEU A 227 -27.79 -3.77 10.00
N PRO A 228 -28.20 -5.02 9.74
CA PRO A 228 -29.61 -5.35 9.76
C PRO A 228 -30.15 -4.93 11.14
N PRO A 229 -31.39 -4.41 11.23
CA PRO A 229 -32.05 -4.37 12.52
C PRO A 229 -32.00 -5.79 13.06
N THR A 230 -31.38 -5.99 14.20
CA THR A 230 -31.24 -7.28 14.86
C THR A 230 -32.63 -7.82 15.19
N VAL A 231 -33.26 -8.50 14.23
CA VAL A 231 -34.46 -9.30 14.47
C VAL A 231 -33.95 -10.71 14.72
N VAL A 232 -33.81 -11.05 16.00
CA VAL A 232 -33.55 -12.41 16.46
C VAL A 232 -34.73 -13.28 16.03
N ARG A 233 -34.65 -13.91 14.86
CA ARG A 233 -35.52 -15.04 14.51
C ARG A 233 -34.76 -16.33 14.83
N LEU A 234 -35.14 -16.92 15.96
CA LEU A 234 -34.86 -18.32 16.31
C LEU A 234 -35.36 -19.21 15.17
N ARG A 235 -34.44 -19.65 14.30
CA ARG A 235 -34.74 -20.65 13.27
C ARG A 235 -34.04 -21.94 13.69
N GLY A 236 -34.83 -23.01 13.72
CA GLY A 236 -34.50 -24.31 14.31
C GLY A 236 -33.11 -24.83 13.98
N ALA A 237 -32.50 -25.39 15.03
CA ALA A 237 -31.17 -25.96 15.02
C ALA A 237 -31.08 -27.16 14.07
N GLY A 238 -30.36 -26.98 12.96
CA GLY A 238 -29.54 -28.07 12.47
C GLY A 238 -28.50 -28.44 13.54
N PRO A 239 -27.94 -29.66 13.52
CA PRO A 239 -26.91 -30.03 14.49
C PRO A 239 -25.81 -28.96 14.47
N PRO A 240 -25.45 -28.38 15.62
CA PRO A 240 -24.49 -27.29 15.68
C PRO A 240 -23.15 -27.81 15.20
N VAL A 241 -22.71 -27.39 14.01
CA VAL A 241 -21.30 -27.47 13.65
C VAL A 241 -20.57 -26.69 14.74
N ALA A 242 -19.72 -27.37 15.51
CA ALA A 242 -18.99 -26.76 16.60
C ALA A 242 -18.29 -25.50 16.07
N ALA A 243 -18.74 -24.34 16.54
CA ALA A 243 -18.22 -23.08 16.05
C ALA A 243 -16.73 -22.99 16.41
N ALA A 244 -15.90 -22.73 15.41
CA ALA A 244 -14.47 -22.49 15.61
C ALA A 244 -14.25 -21.49 16.75
N PRO A 245 -13.34 -21.77 17.71
CA PRO A 245 -13.10 -20.90 18.84
C PRO A 245 -12.65 -19.50 18.36
N PRO A 246 -13.07 -18.41 19.02
CA PRO A 246 -12.66 -17.08 18.59
C PRO A 246 -11.19 -16.80 18.92
N LEU A 247 -10.51 -16.09 18.04
CA LEU A 247 -9.18 -15.52 18.26
C LEU A 247 -9.22 -14.03 17.98
N VAL A 248 -8.75 -13.21 18.91
CA VAL A 248 -8.78 -11.75 18.73
C VAL A 248 -7.66 -11.33 17.79
N VAL A 249 -8.01 -10.59 16.73
CA VAL A 249 -7.04 -9.98 15.81
C VAL A 249 -6.94 -8.51 16.12
N TRP A 250 -5.75 -8.06 16.56
CA TRP A 250 -5.48 -6.64 16.73
C TRP A 250 -5.19 -5.98 15.38
N PRO A 251 -5.63 -4.74 15.17
CA PRO A 251 -5.25 -3.95 14.00
C PRO A 251 -3.72 -3.93 13.87
N ALA A 252 -3.24 -4.36 12.71
CA ALA A 252 -1.83 -4.38 12.43
C ALA A 252 -1.29 -2.96 12.22
N ALA A 253 -0.03 -2.74 12.58
CA ALA A 253 0.65 -1.47 12.39
C ALA A 253 1.86 -1.63 11.45
N GLY A 254 2.28 -0.54 10.82
CA GLY A 254 3.47 -0.52 9.98
C GLY A 254 3.36 0.41 8.80
N ALA A 255 4.49 0.62 8.13
CA ALA A 255 4.56 1.36 6.88
C ALA A 255 5.39 0.56 5.88
N ALA A 256 5.01 0.61 4.61
CA ALA A 256 5.90 0.21 3.54
C ALA A 256 6.91 1.35 3.28
N VAL A 257 8.09 1.02 2.76
CA VAL A 257 9.10 2.03 2.44
C VAL A 257 8.51 3.08 1.49
N GLY A 258 8.75 4.36 1.81
CA GLY A 258 8.24 5.50 1.05
C GLY A 258 6.74 5.75 1.17
N GLY A 259 6.03 5.08 2.09
CA GLY A 259 4.59 5.24 2.25
C GLY A 259 3.79 4.80 1.02
N ALA A 260 4.38 3.96 0.16
CA ALA A 260 3.80 3.56 -1.13
C ALA A 260 2.50 2.75 -1.00
N VAL A 261 2.27 2.12 0.15
CA VAL A 261 1.12 1.26 0.43
C VAL A 261 0.61 1.53 1.83
N ASP A 262 -0.71 1.64 1.99
CA ASP A 262 -1.36 1.54 3.28
C ASP A 262 -1.37 0.07 3.74
N ILE A 263 -0.43 -0.25 4.62
CA ILE A 263 -0.12 -1.63 5.03
C ILE A 263 -1.03 -2.13 6.15
N ALA A 264 -1.52 -1.24 7.03
CA ALA A 264 -2.33 -1.61 8.18
C ALA A 264 -3.55 -2.49 7.82
N PRO A 265 -4.38 -2.18 6.81
CA PRO A 265 -5.49 -3.04 6.43
C PRO A 265 -5.00 -4.39 5.90
N LEU A 266 -3.96 -4.41 5.06
CA LEU A 266 -3.43 -5.64 4.47
C LEU A 266 -2.87 -6.60 5.53
N ALA A 267 -2.15 -6.07 6.52
CA ALA A 267 -1.59 -6.88 7.59
C ALA A 267 -2.67 -7.34 8.60
N THR A 268 -3.75 -6.58 8.76
CA THR A 268 -4.92 -7.01 9.54
C THR A 268 -5.64 -8.17 8.84
N ASP A 269 -5.82 -8.08 7.52
CA ASP A 269 -6.38 -9.15 6.70
C ASP A 269 -5.52 -10.43 6.79
N ALA A 270 -4.19 -10.29 6.69
CA ALA A 270 -3.26 -11.41 6.84
C ALA A 270 -3.32 -12.05 8.24
N ALA A 271 -3.47 -11.25 9.30
CA ALA A 271 -3.65 -11.77 10.65
C ALA A 271 -4.97 -12.57 10.80
N ALA A 272 -6.05 -12.09 10.19
CA ALA A 272 -7.32 -12.81 10.15
C ALA A 272 -7.22 -14.12 9.35
N GLU A 273 -6.45 -14.12 8.26
CA GLU A 273 -6.17 -15.33 7.48
C GLU A 273 -5.36 -16.36 8.27
N ILE A 274 -4.31 -15.94 8.98
CA ILE A 274 -3.54 -16.81 9.88
C ILE A 274 -4.46 -17.47 10.92
N ALA A 275 -5.31 -16.67 11.57
CA ALA A 275 -6.27 -17.18 12.56
C ALA A 275 -7.21 -18.24 11.95
N ALA A 276 -7.76 -17.96 10.76
CA ALA A 276 -8.64 -18.88 10.06
C ALA A 276 -7.95 -20.20 9.68
N ARG A 277 -6.70 -20.14 9.22
CA ARG A 277 -5.90 -21.33 8.86
C ARG A 277 -5.51 -22.19 10.06
N LEU A 278 -5.37 -21.57 11.24
CA LEU A 278 -5.17 -22.26 12.53
C LEU A 278 -6.49 -22.80 13.13
N GLY A 279 -7.60 -22.74 12.40
CA GLY A 279 -8.90 -23.25 12.86
C GLY A 279 -9.66 -22.34 13.83
N PHE A 280 -9.25 -21.07 13.96
CA PHE A 280 -9.94 -20.07 14.79
C PHE A 280 -10.85 -19.16 13.97
N ARG A 281 -11.89 -18.63 14.61
CA ARG A 281 -12.70 -17.55 14.05
C ARG A 281 -12.08 -16.18 14.41
N PRO A 282 -11.59 -15.38 13.44
CA PRO A 282 -11.02 -14.08 13.76
C PRO A 282 -12.08 -13.09 14.28
N VAL A 283 -11.78 -12.39 15.37
CA VAL A 283 -12.61 -11.32 15.93
C VAL A 283 -11.79 -10.05 16.06
N ALA A 284 -12.22 -8.96 15.43
CA ALA A 284 -11.50 -7.70 15.51
C ALA A 284 -11.47 -7.14 16.94
N ALA A 285 -10.31 -6.64 17.37
CA ALA A 285 -10.16 -5.98 18.69
C ALA A 285 -11.00 -4.69 18.82
N GLY A 286 -11.47 -4.12 17.71
CA GLY A 286 -12.45 -3.03 17.67
C GLY A 286 -11.89 -1.63 17.96
N ARG A 287 -10.74 -1.50 18.63
CA ARG A 287 -10.06 -0.23 18.86
C ARG A 287 -8.66 -0.25 18.24
N PRO A 288 -8.26 0.75 17.44
CA PRO A 288 -6.87 0.89 17.01
C PRO A 288 -5.97 1.10 18.22
N VAL A 289 -4.77 0.52 18.18
CA VAL A 289 -3.76 0.67 19.24
C VAL A 289 -3.40 2.16 19.39
N PRO A 290 -3.35 2.71 20.62
CA PRO A 290 -3.17 4.14 20.86
C PRO A 290 -1.82 4.70 20.38
N GLU A 291 -0.78 3.86 20.28
CA GLU A 291 0.49 4.23 19.64
C GLU A 291 0.77 3.40 18.39
N PRO A 292 1.09 4.02 17.25
CA PRO A 292 1.47 3.31 16.03
C PRO A 292 2.71 2.44 16.28
N GLY A 293 2.52 1.13 16.39
CA GLY A 293 3.60 0.15 16.36
C GLY A 293 4.02 -0.44 17.71
N ALA A 294 3.50 0.03 18.84
CA ALA A 294 3.67 -0.72 20.10
C ALA A 294 2.79 -1.99 20.08
N PRO A 295 3.29 -3.15 20.53
CA PRO A 295 2.40 -4.28 20.80
C PRO A 295 1.38 -3.90 21.87
N PRO A 296 0.14 -4.42 21.83
CA PRO A 296 -0.81 -4.22 22.92
C PRO A 296 -0.24 -4.78 24.22
N SER A 297 -0.53 -4.12 25.35
CA SER A 297 -0.04 -4.58 26.65
C SER A 297 -0.71 -5.91 27.04
N PRO A 298 -0.03 -6.79 27.81
CA PRO A 298 -0.63 -8.04 28.26
C PRO A 298 -1.99 -7.87 28.96
N ALA A 299 -2.16 -6.82 29.76
CA ALA A 299 -3.41 -6.53 30.46
C ALA A 299 -4.55 -6.18 29.50
N GLU A 300 -4.30 -5.34 28.49
CA GLU A 300 -5.28 -5.02 27.45
C GLU A 300 -5.65 -6.26 26.64
N VAL A 301 -4.67 -7.11 26.35
CA VAL A 301 -4.90 -8.37 25.62
C VAL A 301 -5.79 -9.29 26.44
N ALA A 302 -5.43 -9.56 27.70
CA ALA A 302 -6.19 -10.41 28.60
C ALA A 302 -7.63 -9.92 28.77
N ALA A 303 -7.81 -8.61 29.02
CA ALA A 303 -9.14 -8.02 29.18
C ALA A 303 -10.01 -8.20 27.92
N ARG A 304 -9.43 -7.99 26.72
CA ARG A 304 -10.18 -8.12 25.47
C ARG A 304 -10.46 -9.58 25.12
N VAL A 305 -9.50 -10.47 25.35
CA VAL A 305 -9.68 -11.92 25.13
C VAL A 305 -10.78 -12.46 26.04
N ALA A 306 -10.76 -12.11 27.33
CA ALA A 306 -11.81 -12.46 28.28
C ALA A 306 -13.18 -11.89 27.87
N ALA A 307 -13.25 -10.63 27.46
CA ALA A 307 -14.50 -9.98 27.05
C ALA A 307 -15.17 -10.63 25.82
N VAL A 308 -14.39 -11.25 24.93
CA VAL A 308 -14.87 -11.92 23.71
C VAL A 308 -15.00 -13.45 23.90
N GLY A 309 -14.50 -13.99 25.01
CA GLY A 309 -14.38 -15.44 25.22
C GLY A 309 -13.43 -16.10 24.22
N ALA A 310 -12.38 -15.40 23.81
CA ALA A 310 -11.40 -15.89 22.84
C ALA A 310 -10.34 -16.79 23.48
N ARG A 311 -9.67 -17.60 22.67
CA ARG A 311 -8.56 -18.47 23.12
C ARG A 311 -7.23 -17.74 23.27
N GLY A 312 -7.12 -16.57 22.66
CA GLY A 312 -5.91 -15.78 22.64
C GLY A 312 -6.03 -14.64 21.64
N ALA A 313 -4.87 -14.12 21.26
CA ALA A 313 -4.77 -12.98 20.37
C ALA A 313 -3.64 -13.11 19.37
N LEU A 314 -3.79 -12.44 18.23
CA LEU A 314 -2.76 -12.27 17.23
C LEU A 314 -2.57 -10.79 16.91
N TRP A 315 -1.30 -10.37 16.84
CA TRP A 315 -0.90 -9.03 16.41
C TRP A 315 0.24 -9.11 15.40
N LEU A 316 0.10 -8.38 14.31
CA LEU A 316 1.12 -8.25 13.27
C LEU A 316 1.64 -6.81 13.23
N ARG A 317 2.97 -6.66 13.13
CA ARG A 317 3.62 -5.40 12.83
C ARG A 317 4.53 -5.54 11.64
N VAL A 318 4.23 -4.82 10.57
CA VAL A 318 5.10 -4.73 9.42
C VAL A 318 6.22 -3.74 9.76
N GLN A 319 7.43 -4.26 9.91
CA GLN A 319 8.63 -3.45 10.21
C GLN A 319 9.05 -2.70 8.95
N ASP A 320 9.17 -3.43 7.84
CA ASP A 320 9.44 -2.87 6.52
C ASP A 320 8.83 -3.75 5.42
N VAL A 321 8.52 -3.11 4.29
CA VAL A 321 8.40 -3.75 2.98
C VAL A 321 9.21 -2.90 2.03
N THR A 322 10.34 -3.43 1.59
CA THR A 322 11.22 -2.79 0.61
C THR A 322 10.79 -3.24 -0.78
N PHE A 323 10.77 -2.30 -1.71
CA PHE A 323 10.44 -2.56 -3.11
C PHE A 323 11.65 -2.24 -3.98
N GLY A 324 11.84 -3.05 -5.02
CA GLY A 324 12.85 -2.85 -6.04
C GLY A 324 12.26 -3.11 -7.43
N TRP A 325 13.00 -2.68 -8.47
CA TRP A 325 12.63 -2.91 -9.85
C TRP A 325 13.74 -3.68 -10.58
N ALA A 326 13.39 -4.81 -11.18
CA ALA A 326 14.30 -5.62 -11.99
C ALA A 326 13.58 -6.09 -13.28
N GLY A 327 12.90 -5.16 -13.96
CA GLY A 327 11.98 -5.44 -15.07
C GLY A 327 10.59 -5.91 -14.65
N VAL A 328 10.46 -6.31 -13.37
CA VAL A 328 9.21 -6.52 -12.63
C VAL A 328 9.37 -5.94 -11.22
N LEU A 329 8.25 -5.67 -10.56
CA LEU A 329 8.26 -5.20 -9.18
C LEU A 329 8.65 -6.36 -8.26
N ILE A 330 9.74 -6.20 -7.51
CA ILE A 330 10.17 -7.16 -6.49
C ILE A 330 9.99 -6.56 -5.11
N ALA A 331 9.74 -7.38 -4.09
CA ALA A 331 9.66 -6.92 -2.72
C ALA A 331 10.28 -7.91 -1.73
N ARG A 332 10.71 -7.38 -0.59
CA ARG A 332 11.07 -8.15 0.61
C ARG A 332 10.38 -7.49 1.81
N GLY A 333 9.83 -8.29 2.71
CA GLY A 333 9.18 -7.78 3.90
C GLY A 333 9.75 -8.39 5.17
N ARG A 334 9.69 -7.61 6.25
CA ARG A 334 9.92 -8.08 7.62
C ARG A 334 8.70 -7.77 8.46
N VAL A 335 8.10 -8.81 9.02
CA VAL A 335 6.87 -8.70 9.80
C VAL A 335 7.06 -9.36 11.14
N ARG A 336 6.89 -8.61 12.22
CA ARG A 336 6.83 -9.16 13.58
C ARG A 336 5.45 -9.73 13.81
N VAL A 337 5.39 -11.00 14.20
CA VAL A 337 4.17 -11.73 14.51
C VAL A 337 4.22 -12.04 16.00
N VAL A 338 3.19 -11.61 16.74
CA VAL A 338 3.07 -11.86 18.17
C VAL A 338 1.74 -12.56 18.43
N ALA A 339 1.80 -13.75 19.04
CA ALA A 339 0.62 -14.45 19.53
C ALA A 339 0.60 -14.46 21.05
N TYR A 340 -0.58 -14.23 21.62
CA TYR A 340 -0.82 -14.19 23.05
C TYR A 340 -1.78 -15.28 23.46
N GLY A 341 -1.56 -15.84 24.65
CA GLY A 341 -2.49 -16.75 25.31
C GLY A 341 -3.72 -16.03 25.87
N PRO A 342 -4.63 -16.78 26.50
CA PRO A 342 -5.86 -16.23 27.09
C PRO A 342 -5.60 -15.31 28.29
N ASP A 343 -4.45 -15.50 28.95
CA ASP A 343 -3.94 -14.67 30.06
C ASP A 343 -3.26 -13.38 29.58
N GLY A 344 -3.24 -13.14 28.26
CA GLY A 344 -2.53 -12.01 27.65
C GLY A 344 -1.01 -12.14 27.68
N ARG A 345 -0.44 -13.28 28.09
CA ARG A 345 1.01 -13.51 28.02
C ARG A 345 1.41 -13.86 26.60
N VAL A 346 2.54 -13.32 26.17
CA VAL A 346 3.14 -13.64 24.87
C VAL A 346 3.55 -15.11 24.86
N ARG A 347 3.02 -15.88 23.91
CA ARG A 347 3.37 -17.29 23.66
C ARG A 347 4.30 -17.43 22.47
N PHE A 348 4.20 -16.50 21.52
CA PHE A 348 5.03 -16.45 20.34
C PHE A 348 5.36 -15.00 20.00
N ASP A 349 6.63 -14.72 19.69
CA ASP A 349 7.08 -13.41 19.21
C ASP A 349 8.29 -13.62 18.31
N ARG A 350 8.07 -13.53 16.99
CA ARG A 350 9.14 -13.67 16.00
C ARG A 350 8.99 -12.67 14.88
N VAL A 351 10.11 -12.34 14.25
CA VAL A 351 10.14 -11.59 13.00
C VAL A 351 10.23 -12.57 11.84
N ALA A 352 9.15 -12.70 11.09
CA ALA A 352 9.14 -13.39 9.80
C ALA A 352 9.81 -12.50 8.75
N ARG A 353 10.75 -13.08 8.01
CA ARG A 353 11.38 -12.43 6.85
C ARG A 353 10.93 -13.19 5.61
N THR A 354 10.44 -12.47 4.62
CA THR A 354 10.12 -13.10 3.33
C THR A 354 11.37 -13.26 2.50
N ASP A 355 11.32 -14.19 1.56
CA ASP A 355 12.25 -14.21 0.45
C ASP A 355 11.98 -13.02 -0.49
N THR A 356 12.70 -13.00 -1.61
CA THR A 356 12.39 -12.04 -2.67
C THR A 356 11.09 -12.44 -3.33
N ILE A 357 10.02 -11.70 -3.02
CA ILE A 357 8.75 -11.82 -3.73
C ILE A 357 8.90 -11.14 -5.08
N VAL A 358 8.68 -11.92 -6.13
CA VAL A 358 8.68 -11.42 -7.50
C VAL A 358 7.24 -11.19 -7.92
N GLY A 359 6.85 -9.93 -8.07
CA GLY A 359 5.56 -9.55 -8.64
C GLY A 359 5.50 -9.88 -10.13
N SER A 360 4.30 -9.85 -10.68
CA SER A 360 4.11 -9.86 -12.13
C SER A 360 4.36 -8.47 -12.72
N ARG A 361 4.65 -8.45 -14.02
CA ARG A 361 4.66 -7.22 -14.80
C ARG A 361 3.30 -6.52 -14.64
N GLY A 362 3.31 -5.23 -14.31
CA GLY A 362 2.07 -4.46 -14.12
C GLY A 362 1.45 -4.52 -12.72
N ASP A 363 1.97 -5.34 -11.82
CA ASP A 363 1.51 -5.37 -10.44
C ASP A 363 1.85 -4.05 -9.73
N ARG A 364 0.94 -3.62 -8.85
CA ARG A 364 1.19 -2.49 -7.96
C ARG A 364 1.92 -2.93 -6.70
N HIS A 365 2.55 -1.96 -6.05
CA HIS A 365 3.09 -2.09 -4.69
C HIS A 365 2.09 -2.77 -3.72
N THR A 366 0.80 -2.44 -3.80
CA THR A 366 -0.25 -3.06 -2.97
C THR A 366 -0.42 -4.56 -3.22
N ALA A 367 -0.37 -5.00 -4.49
CA ALA A 367 -0.52 -6.42 -4.83
C ALA A 367 0.71 -7.21 -4.38
N VAL A 368 1.90 -6.69 -4.62
CA VAL A 368 3.16 -7.32 -4.17
C VAL A 368 3.26 -7.33 -2.64
N ALA A 369 2.81 -6.27 -1.95
CA ALA A 369 2.72 -6.26 -0.49
C ALA A 369 1.76 -7.34 0.06
N ARG A 370 0.65 -7.62 -0.63
CA ARG A 370 -0.22 -8.75 -0.27
C ARG A 370 0.49 -10.09 -0.42
N MET A 371 1.26 -10.28 -1.49
CA MET A 371 2.05 -11.51 -1.68
C MET A 371 3.10 -11.68 -0.57
N VAL A 372 3.78 -10.60 -0.18
CA VAL A 372 4.69 -10.58 0.98
C VAL A 372 3.95 -11.02 2.25
N LEU A 373 2.78 -10.45 2.53
CA LEU A 373 2.00 -10.79 3.72
C LEU A 373 1.40 -12.20 3.68
N ALA A 374 1.06 -12.72 2.50
CA ALA A 374 0.64 -14.10 2.31
C ALA A 374 1.79 -15.09 2.63
N GLN A 375 3.02 -14.82 2.15
CA GLN A 375 4.17 -15.64 2.52
C GLN A 375 4.46 -15.57 4.03
N VAL A 376 4.30 -14.39 4.65
CA VAL A 376 4.39 -14.25 6.11
C VAL A 376 3.32 -15.10 6.81
N ALA A 377 2.10 -15.15 6.28
CA ALA A 377 1.03 -15.98 6.83
C ALA A 377 1.40 -17.47 6.76
N ASP A 378 1.96 -17.94 5.65
CA ASP A 378 2.46 -19.32 5.52
C ASP A 378 3.52 -19.65 6.57
N ILE A 379 4.53 -18.77 6.72
CA ILE A 379 5.60 -18.92 7.70
C ILE A 379 5.04 -18.92 9.13
N ALA A 380 4.10 -18.02 9.42
CA ALA A 380 3.52 -17.86 10.74
C ALA A 380 2.62 -19.02 11.14
N VAL A 381 1.76 -19.52 10.22
CA VAL A 381 0.87 -20.67 10.49
C VAL A 381 1.70 -21.89 10.87
N ALA A 382 2.73 -22.21 10.09
CA ALA A 382 3.60 -23.35 10.38
C ALA A 382 4.29 -23.25 11.75
N ALA A 383 4.60 -22.03 12.22
CA ALA A 383 5.26 -21.80 13.50
C ALA A 383 4.28 -21.69 14.69
N LEU A 384 3.02 -21.35 14.44
CA LEU A 384 1.99 -21.13 15.45
C LEU A 384 1.15 -22.37 15.74
N ASP A 385 1.10 -23.34 14.83
CA ASP A 385 0.31 -24.58 14.98
C ASP A 385 0.65 -25.29 16.30
N ASP A 386 1.95 -25.45 16.61
CA ASP A 386 2.42 -26.07 17.86
C ASP A 386 2.16 -25.22 19.11
N VAL A 387 2.06 -23.90 18.96
CA VAL A 387 1.96 -22.94 20.09
C VAL A 387 0.50 -22.69 20.48
N MET A 388 -0.38 -22.73 19.49
CA MET A 388 -1.80 -22.40 19.61
C MET A 388 -2.70 -23.64 19.49
N ALA A 389 -2.11 -24.84 19.40
CA ALA A 389 -2.85 -26.10 19.48
C ALA A 389 -3.79 -26.09 20.71
N PRO A 390 -5.05 -26.52 20.54
CA PRO A 390 -6.11 -26.38 21.52
C PRO A 390 -5.87 -27.11 22.86
#